data_AF-A0A953Z2U7-F1
#
_entry.id   AF-A0A953Z2U7-F1
#
_cell.length_a   1.000
_cell.length_b   1.000
_cell.length_c   1.000
_cell.angle_alpha   90.00
_cell.angle_beta   90.00
_cell.angle_gamma   90.00
#
_symmetry.space_group_name_H-M   'P 1'
#
loop_
_entity.id
_entity.type
_entity.pdbx_description
1 polymer ?
#
loop_
_entity_poly.entity_id
_entity_poly.type
_entity_poly.pdbx_seq_one_letter_code
_entity_poly.pdbx_strand_id
1 'polypeptide(L)'
;DLVILGKALSGGAYPVSAVLANDEVMLTIKPGQHGSTYGGNPLACAVAEAALDVLLDEKLSENAETLGQVFRDGLRKMNSPRVRAVRGKGLLNAIVIPPFEHQGKTVKAWDVCLRMADNGLLAKPTHDEIIRLAPPLVITRQEVDQALEIIAQTLASFD
;
A
#
# COMPACT_ATOMS: atom_id res chain seq x y z
N ASP A 1 21.00 2.75 -16.35
CA ASP A 1 19.65 2.56 -15.76
C ASP A 1 19.40 3.53 -14.60
N LEU A 2 18.14 3.68 -14.19
CA LEU A 2 17.70 4.59 -13.13
C LEU A 2 16.69 3.89 -12.19
N VAL A 3 16.80 4.18 -10.88
CA VAL A 3 15.82 3.80 -9.85
C VAL A 3 15.38 5.05 -9.09
N ILE A 4 14.07 5.19 -8.87
CA ILE A 4 13.50 6.34 -8.16
C ILE A 4 12.86 5.84 -6.86
N LEU A 5 13.26 6.44 -5.74
CA LEU A 5 12.78 6.12 -4.39
C LEU A 5 12.15 7.34 -3.72
N GLY A 6 11.28 7.09 -2.75
CA GLY A 6 10.61 8.09 -1.93
C GLY A 6 9.62 7.42 -0.98
N LYS A 7 8.55 8.12 -0.57
CA LYS A 7 7.50 7.59 0.33
C LYS A 7 8.07 6.95 1.61
N ALA A 8 8.20 5.63 1.62
CA ALA A 8 8.70 4.84 2.74
C ALA A 8 10.19 5.07 3.03
N LEU A 9 10.93 5.73 2.12
CA LEU A 9 12.34 6.08 2.32
C LEU A 9 12.60 6.87 3.61
N SER A 10 11.58 7.52 4.18
CA SER A 10 11.65 8.25 5.45
C SER A 10 10.65 7.76 6.50
N GLY A 11 10.02 6.61 6.28
CA GLY A 11 8.92 6.12 7.12
C GLY A 11 7.70 7.04 7.17
N GLY A 12 7.60 8.03 6.27
CA GLY A 12 6.55 9.06 6.30
C GLY A 12 6.78 10.18 7.32
N ALA A 13 7.90 10.19 8.04
CA ALA A 13 8.22 11.20 9.05
C ALA A 13 8.78 12.51 8.46
N TYR A 14 9.38 12.44 7.26
CA TYR A 14 9.96 13.61 6.60
C TYR A 14 9.88 13.49 5.06
N PRO A 15 9.75 14.57 4.28
CA PRO A 15 9.76 14.47 2.82
C PRO A 15 11.16 14.09 2.30
N VAL A 16 11.30 12.86 1.79
CA VAL A 16 12.55 12.35 1.22
C VAL A 16 12.28 11.59 -0.08
N SER A 17 13.11 11.85 -1.09
CA SER A 17 13.19 11.09 -2.34
C SER A 17 14.64 10.96 -2.78
N ALA A 18 14.91 9.96 -3.61
CA ALA A 18 16.23 9.72 -4.18
C ALA A 18 16.12 9.21 -5.62
N VAL A 19 17.10 9.57 -6.44
CA VAL A 19 17.30 8.99 -7.78
C VAL A 19 18.67 8.32 -7.76
N LEU A 20 18.70 7.02 -8.03
CA LEU A 20 19.91 6.21 -8.08
C LEU A 20 20.19 5.85 -9.54
N ALA A 21 21.45 5.95 -9.95
CA ALA A 21 21.90 5.59 -11.30
C ALA A 21 23.35 5.12 -11.26
N ASN A 22 23.77 4.41 -12.31
CA ASN A 22 25.18 4.17 -12.57
C ASN A 22 25.90 5.49 -12.95
N ASP A 23 27.21 5.53 -12.73
CA ASP A 23 28.05 6.71 -12.97
C ASP A 23 27.91 7.28 -14.38
N GLU A 24 27.85 6.41 -15.41
CA GLU A 24 27.68 6.83 -16.81
C GLU A 24 26.43 7.70 -17.04
N VAL A 25 25.40 7.53 -16.20
CA VAL A 25 24.17 8.33 -16.22
C VAL A 25 24.28 9.48 -15.22
N MET A 26 24.63 9.20 -13.96
CA MET A 26 24.61 10.22 -12.89
C MET A 26 25.62 11.34 -13.13
N LEU A 27 26.82 11.03 -13.62
CA LEU A 27 27.89 12.00 -13.85
C LEU A 27 27.68 12.88 -15.09
N THR A 28 26.57 12.67 -15.82
CA THR A 28 26.13 13.62 -16.86
C THR A 28 25.60 14.92 -16.26
N ILE A 29 25.06 14.89 -15.04
CA ILE A 29 24.60 16.07 -14.29
C ILE A 29 25.82 16.88 -13.84
N LYS A 30 25.81 18.18 -14.15
CA LYS A 30 26.88 19.14 -13.84
C LYS A 30 26.45 20.12 -12.74
N PRO A 31 27.42 20.78 -12.07
CA PRO A 31 27.11 21.79 -11.06
C PRO A 31 26.10 22.83 -11.55
N GLY A 32 25.07 23.09 -10.75
CA GLY A 32 24.01 24.06 -11.05
C GLY A 32 22.82 23.53 -11.90
N GLN A 33 22.87 22.29 -12.40
CA GLN A 33 21.80 21.75 -13.25
C GLN A 33 20.64 21.09 -12.48
N HIS A 34 20.93 20.52 -11.31
CA HIS A 34 19.93 19.89 -10.46
C HIS A 34 20.20 20.26 -9.01
N GLY A 35 19.17 20.74 -8.32
CA GLY A 35 19.26 21.15 -6.93
C GLY A 35 17.90 21.52 -6.38
N SER A 36 17.82 21.58 -5.06
CA SER A 36 16.64 22.01 -4.30
C SER A 36 17.12 22.58 -2.99
N THR A 37 16.50 23.67 -2.52
CA THR A 37 16.85 24.32 -1.23
C THR A 37 16.86 23.34 -0.06
N TYR A 38 15.97 22.34 -0.08
CA TYR A 38 15.85 21.33 0.98
C TYR A 38 16.40 19.95 0.59
N GLY A 39 16.93 19.82 -0.63
CA GLY A 39 17.46 18.55 -1.13
C GLY A 39 18.73 18.14 -0.36
N GLY A 40 18.79 16.89 0.10
CA GLY A 40 19.97 16.35 0.79
C GLY A 40 20.26 17.01 2.14
N ASN A 41 19.26 17.60 2.80
CA ASN A 41 19.47 18.22 4.10
C ASN A 41 19.80 17.15 5.18
N PRO A 42 20.63 17.46 6.20
CA PRO A 42 21.10 16.47 7.16
C PRO A 42 20.01 15.77 7.96
N LEU A 43 18.91 16.48 8.29
CA LEU A 43 17.79 15.88 9.02
C LEU A 43 17.06 14.83 8.18
N ALA A 44 16.81 15.14 6.90
CA ALA A 44 16.23 14.20 5.95
C ALA A 44 17.09 12.93 5.80
N CYS A 45 18.42 13.09 5.73
CA CYS A 45 19.33 11.94 5.66
C CYS A 45 19.26 11.08 6.91
N ALA A 46 19.33 11.67 8.11
CA ALA A 46 19.24 10.93 9.37
C ALA A 46 17.90 10.19 9.54
N VAL A 47 16.79 10.82 9.16
CA VAL A 47 15.46 10.18 9.18
C VAL A 47 15.38 9.01 8.18
N ALA A 48 15.98 9.17 7.00
CA ALA A 48 15.98 8.12 5.99
C ALA A 48 16.83 6.91 6.41
N GLU A 49 18.01 7.14 6.99
CA GLU A 49 18.86 6.08 7.55
C GLU A 49 18.10 5.29 8.63
N ALA A 50 17.50 5.97 9.61
CA ALA A 50 16.74 5.31 10.67
C ALA A 50 15.54 4.49 10.13
N ALA A 51 14.84 4.99 9.10
CA ALA A 51 13.74 4.26 8.48
C ALA A 51 14.21 3.00 7.74
N LEU A 52 15.39 3.04 7.13
CA LEU A 52 16.00 1.89 6.47
C LEU A 52 16.51 0.87 7.49
N ASP A 53 17.10 1.32 8.60
CA ASP A 53 17.54 0.45 9.70
C ASP A 53 16.36 -0.37 10.25
N VAL A 54 15.23 0.29 10.56
CA VAL A 54 14.00 -0.40 11.02
C VAL A 54 13.52 -1.43 9.99
N LEU A 55 13.54 -1.09 8.69
CA LEU A 55 13.11 -1.99 7.63
C LEU A 55 13.95 -3.28 7.59
N LEU A 56 15.26 -3.16 7.81
CA LEU A 56 16.21 -4.27 7.81
C LEU A 56 16.16 -5.08 9.12
N ASP A 57 16.25 -4.41 10.26
CA ASP A 57 16.33 -5.03 11.58
C ASP A 57 15.06 -5.82 11.93
N GLU A 58 13.89 -5.27 11.58
CA GLU A 58 12.59 -5.92 11.81
C GLU A 58 12.19 -6.87 10.67
N LYS A 59 13.01 -7.03 9.62
CA LYS A 59 12.75 -7.92 8.47
C LYS A 59 11.39 -7.67 7.82
N LEU A 60 11.08 -6.39 7.59
CA LEU A 60 9.75 -5.98 7.16
C LEU A 60 9.41 -6.46 5.74
N SER A 61 10.42 -6.72 4.90
CA SER A 61 10.21 -7.27 3.55
C SER A 61 9.73 -8.72 3.61
N GLU A 62 10.31 -9.51 4.52
CA GLU A 62 9.96 -10.91 4.77
C GLU A 62 8.59 -11.02 5.44
N ASN A 63 8.30 -10.14 6.39
CA ASN A 63 6.96 -10.05 6.99
C ASN A 63 5.91 -9.70 5.91
N ALA A 64 6.24 -8.77 5.02
CA ALA A 64 5.34 -8.38 3.94
C ALA A 64 5.06 -9.52 2.95
N GLU A 65 6.06 -10.34 2.63
CA GLU A 65 5.87 -11.52 1.79
C GLU A 65 4.97 -12.55 2.49
N THR A 66 5.29 -12.87 3.75
CA THR A 66 4.60 -13.88 4.55
C THR A 66 3.14 -13.50 4.79
N LEU A 67 2.88 -12.33 5.40
CA LEU A 67 1.53 -11.89 5.71
C LEU A 67 0.77 -11.42 4.48
N GLY A 68 1.48 -10.96 3.45
CA GLY A 68 0.88 -10.69 2.14
C GLY A 68 0.21 -11.91 1.53
N GLN A 69 0.84 -13.08 1.65
CA GLN A 69 0.25 -14.33 1.18
C GLN A 69 -0.96 -14.74 2.02
N VAL A 70 -0.85 -14.69 3.35
CA VAL A 70 -1.97 -14.96 4.27
C VAL A 70 -3.17 -14.07 3.95
N PHE A 71 -2.92 -12.77 3.78
CA PHE A 71 -3.98 -11.80 3.53
C PHE A 71 -4.67 -12.06 2.18
N ARG A 72 -3.91 -12.31 1.11
CA ARG A 72 -4.50 -12.65 -0.20
C ARG A 72 -5.29 -13.95 -0.18
N ASP A 73 -4.82 -14.97 0.53
CA ASP A 73 -5.52 -16.24 0.62
C ASP A 73 -6.81 -16.12 1.43
N GLY A 74 -6.79 -15.31 2.50
CA GLY A 74 -8.00 -14.93 3.23
C GLY A 74 -9.03 -14.23 2.34
N LEU A 75 -8.60 -13.23 1.56
CA LEU A 75 -9.48 -12.51 0.63
C LEU A 75 -10.10 -13.44 -0.42
N ARG A 76 -9.35 -14.41 -0.95
CA ARG A 76 -9.87 -15.40 -1.91
C ARG A 76 -10.88 -16.34 -1.29
N LYS A 77 -10.68 -16.74 -0.03
CA LYS A 77 -11.58 -17.66 0.69
C LYS A 77 -12.96 -17.07 0.97
N MET A 78 -13.11 -15.74 0.99
CA MET A 78 -14.41 -15.08 1.18
C MET A 78 -15.42 -15.45 0.10
N ASN A 79 -14.95 -15.71 -1.13
CA ASN A 79 -15.78 -16.16 -2.27
C ASN A 79 -17.06 -15.32 -2.50
N SER A 80 -16.99 -14.00 -2.28
CA SER A 80 -18.13 -13.10 -2.52
C SER A 80 -18.37 -12.92 -4.03
N PRO A 81 -19.62 -12.95 -4.50
CA PRO A 81 -19.96 -12.75 -5.91
C PRO A 81 -19.59 -11.36 -6.43
N ARG A 82 -19.34 -10.40 -5.52
CA ARG A 82 -18.94 -9.03 -5.88
C ARG A 82 -17.45 -8.92 -6.20
N VAL A 83 -16.62 -9.90 -5.80
CA VAL A 83 -15.17 -9.87 -6.02
C VAL A 83 -14.82 -10.61 -7.30
N ARG A 84 -14.47 -9.86 -8.36
CA ARG A 84 -14.01 -10.41 -9.64
C ARG A 84 -12.62 -11.02 -9.55
N ALA A 85 -11.71 -10.40 -8.80
CA ALA A 85 -10.33 -10.84 -8.71
C ALA A 85 -9.63 -10.35 -7.43
N VAL A 86 -8.68 -11.15 -6.95
CA VAL A 86 -7.73 -10.79 -5.87
C VAL A 86 -6.31 -10.88 -6.42
N ARG A 87 -5.56 -9.77 -6.36
CA ARG A 87 -4.18 -9.69 -6.89
C ARG A 87 -3.27 -8.87 -5.98
N GLY A 88 -1.96 -9.10 -6.08
CA GLY A 88 -0.97 -8.35 -5.31
C GLY A 88 0.36 -9.07 -5.21
N LYS A 89 1.32 -8.42 -4.55
CA LYS A 89 2.62 -8.98 -4.17
C LYS A 89 3.02 -8.39 -2.81
N GLY A 90 3.54 -9.22 -1.91
CA GLY A 90 3.75 -8.82 -0.51
C GLY A 90 2.48 -8.22 0.10
N LEU A 91 2.59 -7.12 0.85
CA LEU A 91 1.43 -6.41 1.42
C LEU A 91 0.79 -5.38 0.48
N LEU A 92 1.21 -5.28 -0.80
CA LEU A 92 0.51 -4.47 -1.78
C LEU A 92 -0.55 -5.31 -2.50
N ASN A 93 -1.77 -5.28 -1.97
CA ASN A 93 -2.87 -6.12 -2.44
C ASN A 93 -4.03 -5.28 -2.99
N ALA A 94 -4.88 -5.91 -3.79
CA ALA A 94 -6.09 -5.32 -4.30
C ALA A 94 -7.18 -6.36 -4.53
N ILE A 95 -8.42 -5.95 -4.29
CA ILE A 95 -9.62 -6.66 -4.73
C ILE A 95 -10.31 -5.85 -5.81
N VAL A 96 -10.82 -6.54 -6.83
CA VAL A 96 -11.54 -5.95 -7.95
C VAL A 96 -13.02 -6.19 -7.75
N ILE A 97 -13.77 -5.12 -7.58
CA ILE A 97 -15.21 -5.09 -7.35
C ILE A 97 -15.82 -4.16 -8.42
N PRO A 98 -16.22 -4.70 -9.59
CA PRO A 98 -16.92 -3.92 -10.59
C PRO A 98 -18.20 -3.30 -10.02
N PRO A 99 -18.65 -2.14 -10.53
CA PRO A 99 -19.91 -1.55 -10.10
C PRO A 99 -21.08 -2.54 -10.21
N PHE A 100 -21.96 -2.54 -9.20
CA PHE A 100 -23.10 -3.44 -9.14
C PHE A 100 -24.33 -2.75 -8.55
N GLU A 101 -25.52 -3.26 -8.87
CA GLU A 101 -26.76 -2.75 -8.29
C GLU A 101 -27.02 -3.38 -6.92
N HIS A 102 -27.38 -2.54 -5.95
CA HIS A 102 -27.82 -2.94 -4.62
C HIS A 102 -28.87 -1.94 -4.12
N GLN A 103 -30.05 -2.44 -3.72
CA GLN A 103 -31.17 -1.62 -3.24
C GLN A 103 -31.53 -0.43 -4.16
N GLY A 104 -31.50 -0.64 -5.48
CA GLY A 104 -31.84 0.38 -6.47
C GLY A 104 -30.79 1.48 -6.64
N LYS A 105 -29.55 1.25 -6.19
CA LYS A 105 -28.42 2.15 -6.38
C LYS A 105 -27.23 1.38 -6.96
N THR A 106 -26.52 2.02 -7.88
CA THR A 106 -25.21 1.55 -8.34
C THR A 106 -24.17 1.77 -7.24
N VAL A 107 -23.65 0.68 -6.67
CA VAL A 107 -22.56 0.65 -5.70
C VAL A 107 -21.24 0.56 -6.46
N LYS A 108 -20.29 1.41 -6.11
CA LYS A 108 -18.91 1.42 -6.64
C LYS A 108 -17.91 1.04 -5.55
N ALA A 109 -16.65 0.85 -5.94
CA ALA A 109 -15.57 0.57 -4.99
C ALA A 109 -15.46 1.62 -3.86
N TRP A 110 -15.81 2.89 -4.14
CA TRP A 110 -15.85 3.96 -3.14
C TRP A 110 -16.88 3.70 -2.03
N ASP A 111 -18.09 3.26 -2.39
CA ASP A 111 -19.15 2.99 -1.41
C ASP A 111 -18.79 1.80 -0.51
N VAL A 112 -18.12 0.79 -1.07
CA VAL A 112 -17.58 -0.33 -0.28
C VAL A 112 -16.48 0.16 0.67
N CYS A 113 -15.60 1.07 0.23
CA CYS A 113 -14.61 1.70 1.11
C CYS A 113 -15.25 2.50 2.25
N LEU A 114 -16.33 3.24 1.99
CA LEU A 114 -17.06 3.94 3.05
C LEU A 114 -17.67 2.96 4.05
N ARG A 115 -18.27 1.86 3.58
CA ARG A 115 -18.79 0.83 4.48
C ARG A 115 -17.69 0.14 5.30
N MET A 116 -16.52 -0.11 4.71
CA MET A 116 -15.37 -0.62 5.48
C MET A 116 -14.92 0.39 6.53
N ALA A 117 -14.91 1.69 6.20
CA ALA A 117 -14.56 2.75 7.15
C ALA A 117 -15.55 2.81 8.33
N ASP A 118 -16.86 2.69 8.07
CA ASP A 118 -17.89 2.57 9.13
C ASP A 118 -17.62 1.38 10.05
N ASN A 119 -17.10 0.28 9.50
CA ASN A 119 -16.74 -0.93 10.24
C ASN A 119 -15.32 -0.89 10.86
N GLY A 120 -14.59 0.22 10.71
CA GLY A 120 -13.26 0.42 11.32
C GLY A 120 -12.05 0.09 10.44
N LEU A 121 -12.21 -0.11 9.13
CA LEU A 121 -11.11 -0.38 8.19
C LEU A 121 -11.01 0.67 7.08
N LEU A 122 -9.88 1.37 7.03
CA LEU A 122 -9.59 2.34 5.96
C LEU A 122 -8.93 1.65 4.77
N ALA A 123 -9.53 1.81 3.59
CA ALA A 123 -8.98 1.37 2.32
C ALA A 123 -9.17 2.44 1.25
N LYS A 124 -8.38 2.37 0.19
CA LYS A 124 -8.40 3.36 -0.89
C LYS A 124 -8.85 2.73 -2.20
N PRO A 125 -9.89 3.24 -2.87
CA PRO A 125 -10.21 2.79 -4.21
C PRO A 125 -9.27 3.41 -5.25
N THR A 126 -9.19 2.75 -6.40
CA THR A 126 -8.49 3.22 -7.59
C THR A 126 -9.47 3.06 -8.76
N HIS A 127 -9.86 4.17 -9.37
CA HIS A 127 -11.01 4.24 -10.27
C HIS A 127 -12.30 3.72 -9.59
N ASP A 128 -13.26 3.26 -10.38
CA ASP A 128 -14.59 2.88 -9.90
C ASP A 128 -14.69 1.41 -9.42
N GLU A 129 -13.66 0.58 -9.68
CA GLU A 129 -13.77 -0.89 -9.51
C GLU A 129 -12.66 -1.57 -8.70
N ILE A 130 -11.61 -0.88 -8.26
CA ILE A 130 -10.47 -1.52 -7.57
C ILE A 130 -10.35 -0.94 -6.17
N ILE A 131 -10.21 -1.79 -5.16
CA ILE A 131 -9.87 -1.38 -3.80
C ILE A 131 -8.44 -1.84 -3.53
N ARG A 132 -7.56 -0.89 -3.18
CA ARG A 132 -6.17 -1.15 -2.77
C ARG A 132 -6.11 -1.34 -1.26
N LEU A 133 -5.48 -2.43 -0.86
CA LEU A 133 -5.22 -2.83 0.52
C LEU A 133 -3.69 -2.88 0.69
N ALA A 134 -3.14 -1.85 1.30
CA ALA A 134 -1.70 -1.67 1.49
C ALA A 134 -1.41 -1.28 2.95
N PRO A 135 -1.56 -2.23 3.90
CA PRO A 135 -1.27 -1.96 5.29
C PRO A 135 0.24 -1.67 5.51
N PRO A 136 0.60 -1.05 6.64
CA PRO A 136 1.99 -0.93 7.06
C PRO A 136 2.68 -2.29 7.13
N LEU A 137 3.99 -2.34 6.86
CA LEU A 137 4.73 -3.61 6.84
C LEU A 137 4.92 -4.24 8.22
N VAL A 138 4.68 -3.47 9.28
CA VAL A 138 4.66 -3.90 10.68
C VAL A 138 3.34 -4.55 11.10
N ILE A 139 2.34 -4.64 10.21
CA ILE A 139 1.05 -5.26 10.53
C ILE A 139 1.26 -6.69 11.06
N THR A 140 0.51 -7.03 12.10
CA THR A 140 0.56 -8.34 12.74
C THR A 140 -0.42 -9.32 12.11
N ARG A 141 -0.23 -10.61 12.38
CA ARG A 141 -1.18 -11.64 11.94
C ARG A 141 -2.60 -11.40 12.48
N GLN A 142 -2.71 -10.98 13.74
CA GLN A 142 -3.99 -10.70 14.37
C GLN A 142 -4.72 -9.55 13.66
N GLU A 143 -4.01 -8.47 13.31
CA GLU A 143 -4.59 -7.35 12.57
C GLU A 143 -4.97 -7.73 11.14
N VAL A 144 -4.21 -8.62 10.48
CA VAL A 144 -4.60 -9.19 9.18
C VAL A 144 -5.91 -9.99 9.29
N ASP A 145 -6.04 -10.83 10.32
CA ASP A 145 -7.25 -11.63 10.54
C ASP A 145 -8.45 -10.72 10.87
N GLN A 146 -8.27 -9.68 11.69
CA GLN A 146 -9.30 -8.66 11.95
C GLN A 146 -9.70 -7.88 10.69
N ALA A 147 -8.73 -7.49 9.86
CA ALA A 147 -9.01 -6.81 8.61
C ALA A 147 -9.82 -7.71 7.65
N LEU A 148 -9.49 -9.00 7.58
CA LEU A 148 -10.25 -9.97 6.79
C LEU A 148 -11.69 -10.11 7.30
N GLU A 149 -11.91 -10.15 8.61
CA GLU A 149 -13.24 -10.20 9.20
C GLU A 149 -14.08 -8.96 8.84
N ILE A 150 -13.51 -7.77 8.98
CA ILE A 150 -14.18 -6.51 8.60
C ILE A 150 -14.54 -6.51 7.11
N ILE A 151 -13.61 -6.91 6.24
CA ILE A 151 -13.86 -6.96 4.80
C ILE A 151 -14.97 -7.96 4.47
N ALA A 152 -14.95 -9.14 5.08
CA ALA A 152 -15.99 -10.15 4.87
C ALA A 152 -17.36 -9.65 5.32
N GLN A 153 -17.44 -9.03 6.51
CA GLN A 153 -18.67 -8.42 7.02
C GLN A 153 -19.18 -7.30 6.10
N THR A 154 -18.28 -6.44 5.61
CA THR A 154 -18.64 -5.37 4.67
C THR A 154 -19.20 -5.95 3.37
N LEU A 155 -18.53 -6.93 2.76
CA LEU A 155 -19.00 -7.54 1.52
C LEU A 155 -20.35 -8.24 1.70
N ALA A 156 -20.53 -8.97 2.80
CA ALA A 156 -21.80 -9.64 3.11
C ALA A 156 -22.97 -8.65 3.29
N SER A 157 -22.70 -7.40 3.69
CA SER A 157 -23.76 -6.38 3.78
C SER A 157 -24.30 -5.89 2.43
N PHE A 158 -23.61 -6.23 1.33
CA PHE A 158 -23.99 -5.89 -0.04
C PHE A 158 -24.49 -7.10 -0.87
N ASP A 159 -24.38 -8.31 -0.32
CA ASP A 159 -24.90 -9.54 -0.91
C ASP A 159 -26.41 -9.68 -0.65
#